data_AF-A0A838VM18-F1
#
_entry.id   AF-A0A838VM18-F1
#
_cell.length_a   1.000
_cell.length_b   1.000
_cell.length_c   1.000
_cell.angle_alpha   90.00
_cell.angle_beta   90.00
_cell.angle_gamma   90.00
#
_symmetry.space_group_name_H-M   'P 1'
#
loop_
_entity.id
_entity.type
_entity.pdbx_description
1 polymer ?
#
loop_
_entity_poly.entity_id
_entity_poly.type
_entity_poly.pdbx_seq_one_letter_code
_entity_poly.pdbx_strand_id
1 'polypeptide(L)'
;TDLIQKPLPEQIYNLARAYHTPNWEQHHLFAEQLENWESRAQKLHHAIDALAPLTVLTAIKSTLQGRLTQLETEITPASEQLAALQAKIAKSKPLKPTKKLLAEQEWWQSAWQEIPTQNKIESTDLLNLECLNKIAAQFQTWQKQLQDEELHLSRYEEFVRDWISKLRNPSEGDAKNLRQIYLDNANVIGITCVQAANREFSEEFKSFDVVIVDEVSKATPPELLIPALKGKKLVLVGDHRQLPPMLDTSTLEEVALEIGSGRSELQFLEESLFKSQFNAADSTIKQMLTTQYRMHPSIMGAINQFYDGQLECGITDPDSKRAHHLSGKIIQPDHHLLWVETPNEIEYQEQQEGTSFYNQQEIDIIEKLCIQMEEAWKPRVSNGEPKKEIAAITFYGAQLRKIDERLQPELFPSLQIRTGTVDRFQGMERPVVFVSMVRNNNRNDVGFAKKPERVNVAFSRAQELLIIVGCQNLFTNQSGTVGNMYSQIANVVRNHGGLIDSRNI
;
A
#
# COMPACT_ATOMS: atom_id res chain seq x y z
N THR A 1 -39.27 -2.47 70.66
CA THR A 1 -40.34 -1.50 70.36
C THR A 1 -40.69 -0.83 71.66
N ASP A 2 -40.88 0.48 71.59
CA ASP A 2 -41.29 1.39 72.65
C ASP A 2 -40.24 1.92 73.65
N LEU A 3 -40.34 3.25 73.79
CA LEU A 3 -39.97 4.12 74.90
C LEU A 3 -38.52 4.60 74.99
N ILE A 4 -38.24 5.60 74.14
CA ILE A 4 -37.44 6.77 74.54
C ILE A 4 -38.20 7.51 75.65
N GLN A 5 -37.58 7.72 76.82
CA GLN A 5 -37.63 8.98 77.58
C GLN A 5 -36.66 9.01 78.80
N LYS A 6 -35.63 9.89 78.69
CA LYS A 6 -35.05 10.85 79.69
C LYS A 6 -34.38 10.35 81.01
N PRO A 7 -33.55 11.19 81.71
CA PRO A 7 -32.59 12.24 81.26
C PRO A 7 -31.24 12.25 82.06
N LEU A 8 -30.29 13.11 81.64
CA LEU A 8 -29.32 13.77 82.54
C LEU A 8 -29.65 15.29 82.58
N PRO A 9 -29.28 16.03 83.66
CA PRO A 9 -30.01 17.20 84.14
C PRO A 9 -29.68 18.57 83.49
N GLU A 10 -30.66 19.46 83.62
CA GLU A 10 -30.78 20.83 83.12
C GLU A 10 -29.64 21.80 83.54
N GLN A 11 -28.80 21.45 84.51
CA GLN A 11 -27.75 22.35 85.03
C GLN A 11 -26.40 22.21 84.31
N ILE A 12 -26.09 21.07 83.69
CA ILE A 12 -24.77 20.81 83.07
C ILE A 12 -24.68 21.41 81.66
N TYR A 13 -25.78 21.41 80.89
CA TYR A 13 -25.79 21.99 79.55
C TYR A 13 -25.77 23.53 79.57
N ASN A 14 -26.39 24.13 80.59
CA ASN A 14 -26.40 25.57 80.82
C ASN A 14 -24.99 26.14 81.13
N LEU A 15 -24.03 25.32 81.56
CA LEU A 15 -22.66 25.76 81.90
C LEU A 15 -21.71 25.82 80.70
N ALA A 16 -21.81 24.91 79.72
CA ALA A 16 -20.95 24.96 78.53
C ALA A 16 -21.44 26.00 77.50
N ARG A 17 -22.73 26.32 77.53
CA ARG A 17 -23.37 27.37 76.73
C ARG A 17 -23.03 28.79 77.21
N ALA A 18 -22.37 28.91 78.36
CA ALA A 18 -21.89 30.18 78.87
C ALA A 18 -20.41 30.41 78.48
N TYR A 19 -20.21 31.28 77.49
CA TYR A 19 -19.12 32.28 77.52
C TYR A 19 -17.66 31.78 77.43
N HIS A 20 -17.10 31.76 76.22
CA HIS A 20 -16.20 32.85 75.78
C HIS A 20 -15.77 32.75 74.29
N THR A 21 -16.23 33.74 73.51
CA THR A 21 -15.98 34.03 72.08
C THR A 21 -14.69 34.86 71.86
N PRO A 22 -14.16 35.02 70.61
CA PRO A 22 -14.68 36.01 69.63
C PRO A 22 -14.80 35.45 68.19
N ASN A 23 -16.00 35.44 67.59
CA ASN A 23 -16.55 36.45 66.66
C ASN A 23 -15.98 36.42 65.23
N TRP A 24 -16.66 35.72 64.29
CA TRP A 24 -16.82 36.06 62.85
C TRP A 24 -18.02 35.34 62.14
N GLU A 25 -18.75 34.41 62.77
CA GLU A 25 -19.77 33.56 62.09
C GLU A 25 -21.25 33.98 62.24
N GLN A 26 -21.57 35.28 62.34
CA GLN A 26 -22.99 35.74 62.35
C GLN A 26 -23.44 36.45 61.09
N HIS A 27 -22.57 36.61 60.07
CA HIS A 27 -22.96 37.25 58.81
C HIS A 27 -23.82 36.35 57.91
N HIS A 28 -23.45 35.08 57.77
CA HIS A 28 -24.14 34.18 56.84
C HIS A 28 -25.56 33.87 57.31
N LEU A 29 -25.73 33.53 58.59
CA LEU A 29 -27.04 33.22 59.18
C LEU A 29 -27.97 34.45 59.18
N PHE A 30 -27.44 35.66 59.33
CA PHE A 30 -28.23 36.88 59.26
C PHE A 30 -28.58 37.28 57.83
N ALA A 31 -27.63 37.18 56.88
CA ALA A 31 -27.88 37.44 55.46
C ALA A 31 -28.91 36.46 54.88
N GLU A 32 -28.79 35.18 55.23
CA GLU A 32 -29.74 34.14 54.80
C GLU A 32 -31.14 34.35 55.41
N GLN A 33 -31.23 34.85 56.65
CA GLN A 33 -32.50 35.28 57.22
C GLN A 33 -33.09 36.50 56.52
N LEU A 34 -32.25 37.49 56.15
CA LEU A 34 -32.68 38.69 55.45
C LEU A 34 -33.20 38.38 54.05
N GLU A 35 -32.48 37.57 53.27
CA GLU A 35 -32.90 37.10 51.94
C GLU A 35 -34.20 36.31 52.02
N ASN A 36 -34.37 35.48 53.05
CA ASN A 36 -35.60 34.73 53.26
C ASN A 36 -36.78 35.68 53.59
N TRP A 37 -36.55 36.74 54.35
CA TRP A 37 -37.58 37.75 54.62
C TRP A 37 -37.93 38.58 53.39
N GLU A 38 -36.95 39.01 52.61
CA GLU A 38 -37.15 39.76 51.38
C GLU A 38 -37.91 38.94 50.32
N SER A 39 -37.54 37.66 50.16
CA SER A 39 -38.26 36.72 49.29
C SER A 39 -39.72 36.53 49.72
N ARG A 40 -39.99 36.46 51.03
CA ARG A 40 -41.35 36.33 51.56
C ARG A 40 -42.15 37.61 51.36
N ALA A 41 -41.54 38.78 51.54
CA ALA A 41 -42.17 40.07 51.30
C ALA A 41 -42.61 40.22 49.83
N GLN A 42 -41.74 39.90 48.87
CA GLN A 42 -42.09 39.93 47.44
C GLN A 42 -43.25 38.98 47.08
N LYS A 43 -43.24 37.76 47.63
CA LYS A 43 -44.34 36.80 47.42
C LYS A 43 -45.66 37.32 48.01
N LEU A 44 -45.61 37.97 49.19
CA LEU A 44 -46.78 38.59 49.80
C LEU A 44 -47.33 39.74 48.96
N HIS A 45 -46.45 40.57 48.39
CA HIS A 45 -46.85 41.69 47.53
C HIS A 45 -47.65 41.20 46.31
N HIS A 46 -47.12 40.20 45.59
CA HIS A 46 -47.82 39.60 44.45
C HIS A 46 -49.16 38.95 44.84
N ALA A 47 -49.23 38.29 46.01
CA ALA A 47 -50.47 37.70 46.50
C ALA A 47 -51.52 38.78 46.86
N ILE A 48 -51.10 39.91 47.41
CA ILE A 48 -51.98 41.05 47.74
C ILE A 48 -52.60 41.66 46.46
N ASP A 49 -51.80 41.82 45.39
CA ASP A 49 -52.28 42.38 44.12
C ASP A 49 -53.31 41.49 43.44
N ALA A 50 -53.12 40.17 43.50
CA ALA A 50 -54.04 39.19 42.92
C ALA A 50 -55.44 39.17 43.59
N LEU A 51 -55.56 39.69 44.82
CA LEU A 51 -56.79 39.64 45.63
C LEU A 51 -57.67 40.91 45.51
N ALA A 52 -57.30 41.87 44.67
CA ALA A 52 -57.99 43.17 44.52
C ALA A 52 -59.48 43.16 44.07
N PRO A 53 -60.04 42.19 43.31
CA PRO A 53 -61.38 42.37 42.70
C PRO A 53 -62.64 42.03 43.53
N LEU A 54 -62.59 41.58 44.81
CA LEU A 54 -63.79 41.13 45.55
C LEU A 54 -63.85 41.63 47.01
N THR A 55 -65.04 41.96 47.51
CA THR A 55 -65.28 42.69 48.77
C THR A 55 -64.97 41.92 50.07
N VAL A 56 -64.95 40.58 50.05
CA VAL A 56 -64.50 39.77 51.20
C VAL A 56 -62.97 39.65 51.22
N LEU A 57 -62.34 39.73 50.05
CA LEU A 57 -60.88 39.74 49.92
C LEU A 57 -60.26 41.07 50.38
N THR A 58 -61.05 42.14 50.53
CA THR A 58 -60.55 43.44 51.00
C THR A 58 -60.13 43.42 52.48
N ALA A 59 -60.80 42.62 53.33
CA ALA A 59 -60.41 42.42 54.72
C ALA A 59 -59.11 41.59 54.85
N ILE A 60 -58.97 40.56 54.01
CA ILE A 60 -57.75 39.75 53.91
C ILE A 60 -56.59 40.61 53.37
N LYS A 61 -56.85 41.39 52.32
CA LYS A 61 -55.90 42.37 51.76
C LYS A 61 -55.41 43.35 52.82
N SER A 62 -56.30 43.93 53.61
CA SER A 62 -55.93 44.86 54.70
C SER A 62 -55.07 44.19 55.76
N THR A 63 -55.37 42.94 56.12
CA THR A 63 -54.60 42.21 57.15
C THR A 63 -53.21 41.84 56.65
N LEU A 64 -53.10 41.40 55.40
CA LEU A 64 -51.82 41.08 54.75
C LEU A 64 -50.97 42.33 54.51
N GLN A 65 -51.60 43.45 54.15
CA GLN A 65 -50.91 44.74 54.04
C GLN A 65 -50.29 45.15 55.38
N GLY A 66 -51.01 45.01 56.51
CA GLY A 66 -50.43 45.28 57.84
C GLY A 66 -49.23 44.40 58.17
N ARG A 67 -49.24 43.11 57.76
CA ARG A 67 -48.13 42.18 57.94
C ARG A 67 -46.93 42.53 57.06
N LEU A 68 -47.18 42.96 55.82
CA LEU A 68 -46.14 43.39 54.88
C LEU A 68 -45.44 44.64 55.40
N THR A 69 -46.19 45.64 55.86
CA THR A 69 -45.61 46.88 56.40
C THR A 69 -44.75 46.61 57.64
N GLN A 70 -45.17 45.69 58.51
CA GLN A 70 -44.37 45.29 59.68
C GLN A 70 -43.02 44.66 59.26
N LEU A 71 -43.03 43.77 58.26
CA LEU A 71 -41.80 43.14 57.75
C LEU A 71 -40.89 44.17 57.05
N GLU A 72 -41.46 45.10 56.27
CA GLU A 72 -40.69 46.17 55.63
C GLU A 72 -40.01 47.09 56.66
N THR A 73 -40.68 47.37 57.79
CA THR A 73 -40.07 48.15 58.88
C THR A 73 -38.97 47.40 59.64
N GLU A 74 -38.97 46.06 59.63
CA GLU A 74 -37.93 45.23 60.24
C GLU A 74 -36.72 45.02 59.30
N ILE A 75 -36.93 45.00 57.98
CA ILE A 75 -35.87 44.83 56.97
C ILE A 75 -35.02 46.08 56.80
N THR A 76 -35.63 47.27 56.85
CA THR A 76 -34.92 48.54 56.55
C THR A 76 -33.73 48.82 57.49
N PRO A 77 -33.86 48.73 58.84
CA PRO A 77 -32.73 48.95 59.76
C PRO A 77 -31.65 47.86 59.65
N ALA A 78 -32.05 46.63 59.34
CA ALA A 78 -31.15 45.50 59.19
C ALA A 78 -30.28 45.61 57.92
N SER A 79 -30.85 46.13 56.82
CA SER A 79 -30.14 46.44 55.57
C SER A 79 -29.08 47.54 55.78
N GLU A 80 -29.42 48.60 56.51
CA GLU A 80 -28.49 49.68 56.83
C GLU A 80 -27.33 49.22 57.74
N GLN A 81 -27.60 48.30 58.68
CA GLN A 81 -26.56 47.68 59.52
C GLN A 81 -25.63 46.76 58.70
N LEU A 82 -26.16 46.03 57.71
CA LEU A 82 -25.36 45.21 56.81
C LEU A 82 -24.40 46.08 55.97
N ALA A 83 -24.91 47.18 55.40
CA ALA A 83 -24.11 48.14 54.64
C ALA A 83 -23.01 48.79 55.51
N ALA A 84 -23.32 49.11 56.77
CA ALA A 84 -22.35 49.67 57.72
C ALA A 84 -21.24 48.67 58.14
N LEU A 85 -21.56 47.37 58.23
CA LEU A 85 -20.59 46.31 58.52
C LEU A 85 -19.70 45.98 57.31
N GLN A 86 -20.27 45.95 56.10
CA GLN A 86 -19.52 45.79 54.85
C GLN A 86 -18.54 46.95 54.62
N ALA A 87 -18.92 48.18 54.97
CA ALA A 87 -18.04 49.35 54.92
C ALA A 87 -16.91 49.32 55.97
N LYS A 88 -17.08 48.57 57.08
CA LYS A 88 -16.02 48.32 58.09
C LYS A 88 -15.05 47.23 57.67
N ILE A 89 -15.52 46.18 56.98
CA ILE A 89 -14.69 45.08 56.44
C ILE A 89 -13.84 45.55 55.25
N ALA A 90 -14.36 46.46 54.42
CA ALA A 90 -13.61 47.08 53.32
C ALA A 90 -12.41 47.96 53.78
N LYS A 91 -12.31 48.30 55.07
CA LYS A 91 -11.23 49.12 55.65
C LYS A 91 -10.14 48.33 56.41
N SER A 92 -10.22 47.00 56.48
CA SER A 92 -9.10 46.14 56.89
C SER A 92 -8.29 45.68 55.68
N LYS A 93 -6.97 45.93 55.66
CA LYS A 93 -6.08 45.54 54.55
C LYS A 93 -6.22 44.04 54.20
N PRO A 94 -6.34 43.66 52.92
CA PRO A 94 -6.16 42.26 52.54
C PRO A 94 -4.72 41.85 52.86
N LEU A 95 -4.53 40.72 53.55
CA LEU A 95 -3.20 40.12 53.67
C LEU A 95 -2.67 39.86 52.27
N LYS A 96 -1.48 40.39 51.93
CA LYS A 96 -0.79 40.00 50.71
C LYS A 96 -0.49 38.50 50.80
N PRO A 97 -0.83 37.69 49.77
CA PRO A 97 -0.47 36.27 49.77
C PRO A 97 1.04 36.16 49.88
N THR A 98 1.50 35.33 50.82
CA THR A 98 2.92 35.08 51.08
C THR A 98 3.57 34.57 49.80
N LYS A 99 4.85 34.88 49.55
CA LYS A 99 5.59 34.37 48.36
C LYS A 99 5.43 32.86 48.14
N LYS A 100 5.32 32.10 49.23
CA LYS A 100 5.07 30.65 49.20
C LYS A 100 3.71 30.28 48.59
N LEU A 101 2.65 31.02 48.94
CA LEU A 101 1.31 30.77 48.41
C LEU A 101 1.24 31.08 46.92
N LEU A 102 1.90 32.17 46.47
CA LEU A 102 1.99 32.51 45.05
C LEU A 102 2.72 31.44 44.25
N ALA A 103 3.83 30.90 44.78
CA ALA A 103 4.56 29.81 44.14
C ALA A 103 3.73 28.51 44.06
N GLU A 104 2.95 28.19 45.10
CA GLU A 104 2.03 27.04 45.08
C GLU A 104 0.91 27.24 44.06
N GLN A 105 0.34 28.46 43.95
CA GLN A 105 -0.69 28.77 42.96
C GLN A 105 -0.18 28.64 41.52
N GLU A 106 1.02 29.18 41.23
CA GLU A 106 1.68 29.04 39.92
C GLU A 106 1.94 27.56 39.58
N TRP A 107 2.40 26.77 40.55
CA TRP A 107 2.61 25.34 40.37
C TRP A 107 1.31 24.60 40.05
N TRP A 108 0.23 24.84 40.81
CA TRP A 108 -1.08 24.21 40.57
C TRP A 108 -1.65 24.56 39.19
N GLN A 109 -1.49 25.81 38.75
CA GLN A 109 -1.92 26.23 37.42
C GLN A 109 -1.11 25.54 36.31
N SER A 110 0.22 25.45 36.47
CA SER A 110 1.09 24.76 35.51
C SER A 110 0.74 23.27 35.43
N ALA A 111 0.65 22.59 36.57
CA ALA A 111 0.31 21.17 36.65
C ALA A 111 -1.07 20.88 36.06
N TRP A 112 -2.07 21.76 36.27
CA TRP A 112 -3.40 21.59 35.71
C TRP A 112 -3.44 21.77 34.18
N GLN A 113 -2.55 22.58 33.60
CA GLN A 113 -2.46 22.73 32.14
C GLN A 113 -1.94 21.46 31.48
N GLU A 114 -1.01 20.75 32.11
CA GLU A 114 -0.41 19.52 31.60
C GLU A 114 -1.36 18.30 31.64
N ILE A 115 -2.39 18.31 32.49
CA ILE A 115 -3.38 17.23 32.54
C ILE A 115 -4.20 17.22 31.24
N PRO A 116 -4.39 16.06 30.57
CA PRO A 116 -5.24 15.96 29.39
C PRO A 116 -6.68 16.42 29.67
N THR A 117 -7.31 17.10 28.70
CA THR A 117 -8.67 17.67 28.85
C THR A 117 -9.73 16.66 29.27
N GLN A 118 -9.62 15.40 28.82
CA GLN A 118 -10.53 14.31 29.18
C GLN A 118 -10.45 13.91 30.68
N ASN A 119 -9.38 14.31 31.38
CA ASN A 119 -9.15 14.05 32.80
C ASN A 119 -9.33 15.31 33.67
N LYS A 120 -9.71 16.47 33.08
CA LYS A 120 -9.97 17.69 33.85
C LYS A 120 -11.39 17.67 34.42
N ILE A 121 -11.53 18.12 35.66
CA ILE A 121 -12.84 18.35 36.28
C ILE A 121 -13.33 19.75 35.84
N GLU A 122 -14.60 19.86 35.45
CA GLU A 122 -15.20 21.15 35.11
C GLU A 122 -15.25 22.05 36.36
N SER A 123 -14.43 23.10 36.39
CA SER A 123 -14.45 24.13 37.45
C SER A 123 -14.03 25.49 36.90
N THR A 124 -14.69 26.55 37.38
CA THR A 124 -14.37 27.94 37.06
C THR A 124 -13.25 28.50 37.93
N ASP A 125 -12.90 27.84 39.05
CA ASP A 125 -11.79 28.23 39.93
C ASP A 125 -11.11 27.00 40.53
N LEU A 126 -9.83 26.82 40.18
CA LEU A 126 -9.00 25.67 40.58
C LEU A 126 -8.67 25.63 42.07
N LEU A 127 -8.68 26.79 42.72
CA LEU A 127 -8.27 26.95 44.12
C LEU A 127 -9.47 27.01 45.07
N ASN A 128 -10.68 26.88 44.53
CA ASN A 128 -11.89 26.72 45.34
C ASN A 128 -11.81 25.39 46.12
N LEU A 129 -12.07 25.44 47.42
CA LEU A 129 -12.15 24.28 48.33
C LEU A 129 -13.04 23.16 47.80
N GLU A 130 -14.15 23.48 47.13
CA GLU A 130 -15.02 22.47 46.53
C GLU A 130 -14.34 21.76 45.35
N CYS A 131 -13.62 22.51 44.52
CA CYS A 131 -12.85 21.96 43.41
C CYS A 131 -11.68 21.10 43.91
N LEU A 132 -10.94 21.58 44.91
CA LEU A 132 -9.84 20.83 45.52
C LEU A 132 -10.32 19.54 46.19
N ASN A 133 -11.49 19.55 46.84
CA ASN A 133 -12.08 18.34 47.41
C ASN A 133 -12.54 17.36 46.33
N LYS A 134 -13.09 17.84 45.21
CA LYS A 134 -13.43 16.99 44.06
C LYS A 134 -12.18 16.37 43.41
N ILE A 135 -11.11 17.15 43.24
CA ILE A 135 -9.81 16.67 42.75
C ILE A 135 -9.25 15.62 43.71
N ALA A 136 -9.26 15.89 45.03
CA ALA A 136 -8.77 14.95 46.04
C ALA A 136 -9.59 13.65 46.08
N ALA A 137 -10.91 13.72 45.93
CA ALA A 137 -11.78 12.55 45.84
C ALA A 137 -11.51 11.74 44.57
N GLN A 138 -11.30 12.41 43.44
CA GLN A 138 -11.02 11.77 42.16
C GLN A 138 -9.61 11.15 42.10
N PHE A 139 -8.66 11.68 42.86
CA PHE A 139 -7.27 11.22 42.88
C PHE A 139 -7.15 9.72 43.22
N GLN A 140 -7.96 9.22 44.16
CA GLN A 140 -7.98 7.79 44.49
C GLN A 140 -8.45 6.93 43.31
N THR A 141 -9.40 7.44 42.53
CA THR A 141 -9.91 6.75 41.33
C THR A 141 -8.85 6.73 40.23
N TRP A 142 -8.19 7.86 39.98
CA TRP A 142 -7.08 7.93 39.00
C TRP A 142 -5.90 7.06 39.40
N GLN A 143 -5.54 7.03 40.69
CA GLN A 143 -4.47 6.17 41.18
C GLN A 143 -4.77 4.69 40.94
N LYS A 144 -6.02 4.27 41.15
CA LYS A 144 -6.45 2.90 40.86
C LYS A 144 -6.42 2.59 39.36
N GLN A 145 -6.92 3.51 38.52
CA GLN A 145 -6.87 3.36 37.06
C GLN A 145 -5.43 3.25 36.55
N LEU A 146 -4.53 4.10 37.06
CA LEU A 146 -3.11 4.04 36.72
C LEU A 146 -2.49 2.69 37.10
N GLN A 147 -2.78 2.17 38.29
CA GLN A 147 -2.31 0.85 38.71
C GLN A 147 -2.83 -0.28 37.81
N ASP A 148 -4.09 -0.22 37.42
CA ASP A 148 -4.69 -1.21 36.51
C ASP A 148 -4.05 -1.14 35.11
N GLU A 149 -3.80 0.07 34.59
CA GLU A 149 -3.12 0.30 33.31
C GLU A 149 -1.65 -0.11 33.35
N GLU A 150 -0.91 0.23 34.42
CA GLU A 150 0.48 -0.19 34.62
C GLU A 150 0.60 -1.71 34.69
N LEU A 151 -0.34 -2.39 35.36
CA LEU A 151 -0.38 -3.85 35.42
C LEU A 151 -0.66 -4.46 34.04
N HIS A 152 -1.59 -3.88 33.30
CA HIS A 152 -1.91 -4.30 31.93
C HIS A 152 -0.72 -4.11 30.99
N LEU A 153 -0.09 -2.93 31.02
CA LEU A 153 1.10 -2.61 30.22
C LEU A 153 2.28 -3.51 30.56
N SER A 154 2.51 -3.81 31.85
CA SER A 154 3.60 -4.71 32.27
C SER A 154 3.39 -6.12 31.73
N ARG A 155 2.17 -6.66 31.80
CA ARG A 155 1.83 -7.97 31.22
C ARG A 155 1.97 -7.97 29.71
N TYR A 156 1.52 -6.90 29.05
CA TYR A 156 1.64 -6.76 27.62
C TYR A 156 3.09 -6.63 27.16
N GLU A 157 3.92 -5.89 27.91
CA GLU A 157 5.34 -5.75 27.66
C GLU A 157 6.07 -7.09 27.79
N GLU A 158 5.79 -7.88 28.84
CA GLU A 158 6.35 -9.23 28.99
C GLU A 158 5.97 -10.12 27.80
N PHE A 159 4.69 -10.10 27.40
CA PHE A 159 4.22 -10.84 26.24
C PHE A 159 4.92 -10.41 24.94
N VAL A 160 5.01 -9.10 24.68
CA VAL A 160 5.67 -8.56 23.48
C VAL A 160 7.16 -8.89 23.48
N ARG A 161 7.84 -8.79 24.64
CA ARG A 161 9.26 -9.17 24.75
C ARG A 161 9.48 -10.66 24.50
N ASP A 162 8.63 -11.53 25.06
CA ASP A 162 8.67 -12.97 24.78
C ASP A 162 8.45 -13.25 23.28
N TRP A 163 7.47 -12.58 22.68
CA TRP A 163 7.16 -12.74 21.26
C TRP A 163 8.31 -12.26 20.36
N ILE A 164 8.92 -11.11 20.65
CA ILE A 164 10.11 -10.61 19.96
C ILE A 164 11.29 -11.57 20.13
N SER A 165 11.48 -12.13 21.33
CA SER A 165 12.54 -13.10 21.60
C SER A 165 12.37 -14.37 20.75
N LYS A 166 11.16 -14.92 20.70
CA LYS A 166 10.81 -16.08 19.87
C LYS A 166 10.95 -15.80 18.37
N LEU A 167 10.67 -14.57 17.92
CA LEU A 167 10.88 -14.19 16.52
C LEU A 167 12.37 -14.05 16.15
N ARG A 168 13.20 -13.57 17.07
CA ARG A 168 14.64 -13.36 16.83
C ARG A 168 15.42 -14.67 16.88
N ASN A 169 15.10 -15.55 17.83
CA ASN A 169 15.74 -16.85 18.02
C ASN A 169 14.68 -17.94 18.22
N PRO A 170 13.94 -18.33 17.17
CA PRO A 170 12.90 -19.34 17.29
C PRO A 170 13.50 -20.71 17.59
N SER A 171 12.93 -21.43 18.55
CA SER A 171 13.10 -22.88 18.61
C SER A 171 12.40 -23.53 17.41
N GLU A 172 12.69 -24.81 17.14
CA GLU A 172 12.01 -25.55 16.07
C GLU A 172 10.48 -25.59 16.28
N GLY A 173 10.05 -25.71 17.55
CA GLY A 173 8.63 -25.64 17.92
C GLY A 173 8.02 -24.25 17.72
N ASP A 174 8.75 -23.18 18.09
CA ASP A 174 8.29 -21.81 17.88
C ASP A 174 8.16 -21.49 16.39
N ALA A 175 9.16 -21.86 15.58
CA ALA A 175 9.13 -21.68 14.13
C ALA A 175 7.92 -22.38 13.51
N LYS A 176 7.65 -23.62 13.92
CA LYS A 176 6.49 -24.39 13.43
C LYS A 176 5.16 -23.74 13.83
N ASN A 177 5.01 -23.34 15.08
CA ASN A 177 3.79 -22.70 15.57
C ASN A 177 3.55 -21.33 14.91
N LEU A 178 4.58 -20.49 14.82
CA LEU A 178 4.50 -19.19 14.17
C LEU A 178 4.18 -19.33 12.68
N ARG A 179 4.81 -20.30 12.00
CA ARG A 179 4.49 -20.65 10.62
C ARG A 179 3.04 -21.08 10.47
N GLN A 180 2.53 -21.95 11.35
CA GLN A 180 1.13 -22.39 11.29
C GLN A 180 0.16 -21.21 11.46
N ILE A 181 0.40 -20.34 12.46
CA ILE A 181 -0.41 -19.13 12.66
C ILE A 181 -0.40 -18.25 11.42
N TYR A 182 0.77 -18.06 10.80
CA TYR A 182 0.88 -17.27 9.58
C TYR A 182 0.07 -17.88 8.42
N LEU A 183 0.17 -19.20 8.23
CA LEU A 183 -0.52 -19.91 7.15
C LEU A 183 -2.03 -19.99 7.37
N ASP A 184 -2.49 -20.18 8.61
CA ASP A 184 -3.92 -20.19 8.97
C ASP A 184 -4.60 -18.84 8.71
N ASN A 185 -3.81 -17.75 8.72
CA ASN A 185 -4.30 -16.39 8.44
C ASN A 185 -3.95 -15.92 7.01
N ALA A 186 -3.31 -16.76 6.19
CA ALA A 186 -2.97 -16.43 4.81
C ALA A 186 -4.18 -16.64 3.90
N ASN A 187 -4.66 -15.55 3.28
CA ASN A 187 -5.75 -15.62 2.31
C ASN A 187 -5.30 -16.02 0.90
N VAL A 188 -4.02 -15.81 0.59
CA VAL A 188 -3.44 -16.07 -0.74
C VAL A 188 -2.11 -16.79 -0.56
N ILE A 189 -1.93 -17.89 -1.29
CA ILE A 189 -0.74 -18.73 -1.23
C ILE A 189 -0.13 -18.80 -2.62
N GLY A 190 1.06 -18.23 -2.78
CA GLY A 190 1.83 -18.28 -4.01
C GLY A 190 2.77 -19.49 -4.01
N ILE A 191 2.65 -20.34 -5.04
CA ILE A 191 3.48 -21.54 -5.21
C ILE A 191 3.68 -21.84 -6.69
N THR A 192 4.77 -22.51 -7.05
CA THR A 192 4.95 -23.02 -8.42
C THR A 192 4.08 -24.27 -8.65
N CYS A 193 3.70 -24.53 -9.91
CA CYS A 193 2.90 -25.70 -10.27
C CYS A 193 3.55 -27.02 -9.81
N VAL A 194 4.88 -27.13 -9.91
CA VAL A 194 5.64 -28.31 -9.47
C VAL A 194 5.62 -28.46 -7.95
N GLN A 195 5.78 -27.37 -7.20
CA GLN A 195 5.75 -27.42 -5.73
C GLN A 195 4.36 -27.74 -5.18
N ALA A 196 3.27 -27.45 -5.91
CA ALA A 196 1.93 -27.88 -5.54
C ALA A 196 1.80 -29.42 -5.48
N ALA A 197 2.70 -30.15 -6.16
CA ALA A 197 2.79 -31.61 -6.13
C ALA A 197 3.48 -32.14 -4.86
N ASN A 198 4.13 -31.29 -4.07
CA ASN A 198 4.83 -31.71 -2.86
C ASN A 198 3.84 -32.28 -1.84
N ARG A 199 4.17 -33.42 -1.25
CA ARG A 199 3.36 -34.08 -0.22
C ARG A 199 3.08 -33.15 0.96
N GLU A 200 4.11 -32.45 1.45
CA GLU A 200 3.97 -31.53 2.60
C GLU A 200 2.95 -30.44 2.31
N PHE A 201 3.05 -29.81 1.13
CA PHE A 201 2.09 -28.82 0.68
C PHE A 201 0.68 -29.42 0.54
N SER A 202 0.57 -30.65 0.03
CA SER A 202 -0.72 -31.29 -0.17
C SER A 202 -1.42 -31.70 1.12
N GLU A 203 -0.66 -32.07 2.15
CA GLU A 203 -1.18 -32.38 3.49
C GLU A 203 -1.60 -31.11 4.23
N GLU A 204 -0.81 -30.04 4.11
CA GLU A 204 -1.06 -28.75 4.73
C GLU A 204 -2.24 -28.02 4.06
N PHE A 205 -2.29 -28.02 2.73
CA PHE A 205 -3.34 -27.38 1.93
C PHE A 205 -4.13 -28.42 1.16
N LYS A 206 -5.21 -28.89 1.80
CA LYS A 206 -6.09 -29.92 1.21
C LYS A 206 -6.84 -29.40 -0.01
N SER A 207 -7.43 -28.21 0.08
CA SER A 207 -8.24 -27.61 -0.98
C SER A 207 -8.33 -26.09 -0.87
N PHE A 208 -8.60 -25.44 -1.99
CA PHE A 208 -8.86 -24.01 -2.13
C PHE A 208 -10.22 -23.77 -2.78
N ASP A 209 -10.82 -22.60 -2.52
CA ASP A 209 -12.04 -22.19 -3.24
C ASP A 209 -11.72 -21.79 -4.68
N VAL A 210 -10.59 -21.09 -4.89
CA VAL A 210 -10.13 -20.65 -6.21
C VAL A 210 -8.65 -20.96 -6.36
N VAL A 211 -8.28 -21.52 -7.50
CA VAL A 211 -6.89 -21.66 -7.95
C VAL A 211 -6.71 -20.77 -9.17
N ILE A 212 -5.72 -19.88 -9.10
CA ILE A 212 -5.30 -19.04 -10.22
C ILE A 212 -3.94 -19.56 -10.67
N VAL A 213 -3.84 -19.93 -11.94
CA VAL A 213 -2.57 -20.32 -12.55
C VAL A 213 -2.21 -19.27 -13.58
N ASP A 214 -1.06 -18.64 -13.40
CA ASP A 214 -0.50 -17.65 -14.32
C ASP A 214 0.57 -18.28 -15.22
N GLU A 215 0.86 -17.66 -16.37
CA GLU A 215 1.79 -18.15 -17.39
C GLU A 215 1.49 -19.59 -17.86
N VAL A 216 0.21 -19.98 -17.90
CA VAL A 216 -0.25 -21.35 -18.21
C VAL A 216 0.20 -21.87 -19.58
N SER A 217 0.59 -20.96 -20.48
CA SER A 217 1.11 -21.32 -21.80
C SER A 217 2.46 -22.04 -21.73
N LYS A 218 3.20 -21.89 -20.63
CA LYS A 218 4.44 -22.63 -20.34
C LYS A 218 4.23 -23.97 -19.64
N ALA A 219 3.09 -24.16 -18.98
CA ALA A 219 2.86 -25.34 -18.17
C ALA A 219 2.54 -26.54 -19.07
N THR A 220 3.25 -27.64 -18.85
CA THR A 220 2.86 -28.93 -19.43
C THR A 220 1.51 -29.36 -18.85
N PRO A 221 0.73 -30.20 -19.56
CA PRO A 221 -0.55 -30.69 -19.04
C PRO A 221 -0.46 -31.29 -17.62
N PRO A 222 0.55 -32.13 -17.28
CA PRO A 222 0.70 -32.65 -15.92
C PRO A 222 0.95 -31.57 -14.87
N GLU A 223 1.81 -30.58 -15.17
CA GLU A 223 2.09 -29.47 -14.25
C GLU A 223 0.85 -28.64 -13.96
N LEU A 224 -0.01 -28.43 -14.96
CA LEU A 224 -1.23 -27.65 -14.80
C LEU A 224 -2.32 -28.40 -14.00
N LEU A 225 -2.43 -29.72 -14.18
CA LEU A 225 -3.47 -30.54 -13.53
C LEU A 225 -3.32 -30.60 -12.01
N ILE A 226 -2.09 -30.62 -11.50
CA ILE A 226 -1.80 -30.74 -10.07
C ILE A 226 -2.44 -29.60 -9.25
N PRO A 227 -2.18 -28.31 -9.53
CA PRO A 227 -2.85 -27.21 -8.83
C PRO A 227 -4.34 -27.14 -9.19
N ALA A 228 -4.74 -27.49 -10.42
CA ALA A 228 -6.14 -27.45 -10.83
C ALA A 228 -7.06 -28.34 -9.98
N LEU A 229 -6.57 -29.52 -9.55
CA LEU A 229 -7.32 -30.45 -8.71
C LEU A 229 -7.51 -29.96 -7.26
N LYS A 230 -6.77 -28.93 -6.84
CA LYS A 230 -6.89 -28.36 -5.49
C LYS A 230 -8.03 -27.34 -5.37
N GLY A 231 -8.56 -26.82 -6.47
CA GLY A 231 -9.52 -25.72 -6.49
C GLY A 231 -10.95 -26.14 -6.86
N LYS A 232 -11.96 -25.52 -6.25
CA LYS A 232 -13.36 -25.60 -6.73
C LYS A 232 -13.58 -24.81 -8.02
N LYS A 233 -12.86 -23.68 -8.16
CA LYS A 233 -12.83 -22.83 -9.34
C LYS A 233 -11.39 -22.68 -9.84
N LEU A 234 -11.20 -22.83 -11.14
CA LEU A 234 -9.91 -22.65 -11.81
C LEU A 234 -9.94 -21.40 -12.69
N VAL A 235 -8.96 -20.53 -12.53
CA VAL A 235 -8.73 -19.36 -13.39
C VAL A 235 -7.38 -19.53 -14.05
N LEU A 236 -7.37 -19.58 -15.38
CA LEU A 236 -6.16 -19.76 -16.18
C LEU A 236 -5.79 -18.44 -16.85
N VAL A 237 -4.60 -17.95 -16.57
CA VAL A 237 -4.04 -16.71 -17.12
C VAL A 237 -2.78 -17.05 -17.89
N GLY A 238 -2.72 -16.60 -19.14
CA GLY A 238 -1.54 -16.78 -19.98
C GLY A 238 -1.81 -16.37 -21.42
N ASP A 239 -0.77 -16.48 -22.24
CA ASP A 239 -0.78 -16.04 -23.63
C ASP A 239 -0.33 -17.16 -24.56
N HIS A 240 -1.30 -17.78 -25.23
CA HIS A 240 -1.08 -18.89 -26.15
C HIS A 240 -0.37 -18.49 -27.46
N ARG A 241 -0.11 -17.18 -27.66
CA ARG A 241 0.71 -16.63 -28.76
C ARG A 241 2.17 -16.38 -28.33
N GLN A 242 2.53 -16.68 -27.07
CA GLN A 242 3.90 -16.70 -26.56
C GLN A 242 4.44 -18.15 -26.46
N LEU A 243 5.60 -18.35 -25.81
CA LEU A 243 6.30 -19.64 -25.84
C LEU A 243 5.42 -20.79 -25.26
N PRO A 244 5.36 -21.94 -25.96
CA PRO A 244 4.77 -23.16 -25.42
C PRO A 244 5.71 -23.80 -24.38
N PRO A 245 5.27 -24.87 -23.68
CA PRO A 245 6.12 -25.61 -22.75
C PRO A 245 7.39 -26.11 -23.44
N MET A 246 8.52 -26.06 -22.74
CA MET A 246 9.76 -26.67 -23.23
C MET A 246 9.74 -28.16 -22.97
N LEU A 247 9.64 -28.94 -24.03
CA LEU A 247 9.86 -30.38 -23.99
C LEU A 247 11.15 -30.68 -24.76
N ASP A 248 12.05 -31.44 -24.14
CA ASP A 248 13.24 -31.89 -24.85
C ASP A 248 12.82 -32.91 -25.93
N THR A 249 13.38 -32.79 -27.12
CA THR A 249 13.03 -33.68 -28.22
C THR A 249 13.40 -35.14 -27.93
N SER A 250 14.44 -35.34 -27.13
CA SER A 250 14.86 -36.65 -26.62
C SER A 250 13.78 -37.30 -25.73
N THR A 251 13.19 -36.53 -24.81
CA THR A 251 12.12 -37.02 -23.93
C THR A 251 10.83 -37.29 -24.70
N LEU A 252 10.51 -36.51 -25.72
CA LEU A 252 9.36 -36.78 -26.59
C LEU A 252 9.53 -38.07 -27.39
N GLU A 253 10.74 -38.33 -27.91
CA GLU A 253 11.05 -39.55 -28.65
C GLU A 253 11.06 -40.78 -27.74
N GLU A 254 11.63 -40.68 -26.54
CA GLU A 254 11.58 -41.74 -25.52
C GLU A 254 10.14 -42.06 -25.10
N VAL A 255 9.33 -41.03 -24.79
CA VAL A 255 7.92 -41.19 -24.42
C VAL A 255 7.09 -41.77 -25.58
N ALA A 256 7.35 -41.37 -26.82
CA ALA A 256 6.70 -41.95 -27.99
C ALA A 256 7.00 -43.45 -28.14
N LEU A 257 8.27 -43.83 -27.94
CA LEU A 257 8.73 -45.22 -27.98
C LEU A 257 8.12 -46.06 -26.86
N GLU A 258 8.03 -45.54 -25.63
CA GLU A 258 7.44 -46.25 -24.49
C GLU A 258 5.93 -46.47 -24.65
N ILE A 259 5.19 -45.49 -25.20
CA ILE A 259 3.74 -45.59 -25.39
C ILE A 259 3.39 -46.28 -26.73
N GLY A 260 4.39 -46.68 -27.53
CA GLY A 260 4.21 -47.31 -28.84
C GLY A 260 3.46 -46.42 -29.85
N SER A 261 3.54 -45.10 -29.66
CA SER A 261 2.80 -44.09 -30.42
C SER A 261 3.74 -43.33 -31.36
N GLY A 262 3.21 -42.81 -32.47
CA GLY A 262 3.99 -41.98 -33.38
C GLY A 262 4.24 -40.58 -32.83
N ARG A 263 5.35 -39.92 -33.20
CA ARG A 263 5.63 -38.51 -32.81
C ARG A 263 4.48 -37.55 -33.15
N SER A 264 3.75 -37.83 -34.24
CA SER A 264 2.54 -37.10 -34.65
C SER A 264 1.39 -37.21 -33.65
N GLU A 265 1.30 -38.30 -32.90
CA GLU A 265 0.27 -38.50 -31.86
C GLU A 265 0.60 -37.74 -30.56
N LEU A 266 1.85 -37.32 -30.37
CA LEU A 266 2.31 -36.50 -29.25
C LEU A 266 2.29 -34.99 -29.53
N GLN A 267 1.72 -34.56 -30.67
CA GLN A 267 1.66 -33.14 -31.03
C GLN A 267 0.89 -32.30 -29.98
N PHE A 268 -0.02 -32.90 -29.21
CA PHE A 268 -0.71 -32.26 -28.08
C PHE A 268 0.21 -31.88 -26.90
N LEU A 269 1.43 -32.40 -26.86
CA LEU A 269 2.44 -32.01 -25.87
C LEU A 269 3.20 -30.76 -26.34
N GLU A 270 3.37 -30.59 -27.65
CA GLU A 270 3.97 -29.39 -28.25
C GLU A 270 2.96 -28.23 -28.38
N GLU A 271 1.69 -28.53 -28.66
CA GLU A 271 0.59 -27.57 -28.57
C GLU A 271 0.16 -27.42 -27.12
N SER A 272 0.27 -26.20 -26.57
CA SER A 272 -0.20 -25.95 -25.21
C SER A 272 -1.67 -26.38 -25.06
N LEU A 273 -1.97 -27.27 -24.12
CA LEU A 273 -3.35 -27.65 -23.74
C LEU A 273 -4.21 -26.39 -23.54
N PHE A 274 -3.62 -25.34 -22.97
CA PHE A 274 -4.28 -24.06 -22.82
C PHE A 274 -4.73 -23.45 -24.15
N LYS A 275 -3.91 -23.49 -25.21
CA LYS A 275 -4.28 -22.98 -26.56
C LYS A 275 -5.52 -23.69 -27.09
N SER A 276 -5.53 -25.02 -27.04
CA SER A 276 -6.65 -25.83 -27.51
C SER A 276 -7.93 -25.53 -26.72
N GLN A 277 -7.83 -25.52 -25.38
CA GLN A 277 -8.97 -25.24 -24.51
C GLN A 277 -9.46 -23.79 -24.64
N PHE A 278 -8.58 -22.81 -24.77
CA PHE A 278 -8.95 -21.40 -24.96
C PHE A 278 -9.69 -21.21 -26.29
N ASN A 279 -9.25 -21.87 -27.36
CA ASN A 279 -9.92 -21.80 -28.65
C ASN A 279 -11.30 -22.45 -28.61
N ALA A 280 -11.42 -23.62 -27.95
CA ALA A 280 -12.68 -24.35 -27.81
C ALA A 280 -13.65 -23.73 -26.77
N ALA A 281 -13.13 -22.97 -25.81
CA ALA A 281 -13.93 -22.40 -24.73
C ALA A 281 -14.97 -21.39 -25.25
N ASP A 282 -16.12 -21.37 -24.59
CA ASP A 282 -17.19 -20.41 -24.84
C ASP A 282 -16.72 -18.98 -24.52
N SER A 283 -17.19 -18.00 -25.29
CA SER A 283 -16.88 -16.58 -25.07
C SER A 283 -17.22 -16.06 -23.67
N THR A 284 -18.18 -16.69 -22.97
CA THR A 284 -18.57 -16.31 -21.60
C THR A 284 -17.52 -16.65 -20.54
N ILE A 285 -16.56 -17.52 -20.86
CA ILE A 285 -15.52 -17.99 -19.92
C ILE A 285 -14.09 -17.69 -20.39
N LYS A 286 -13.94 -16.96 -21.50
CA LYS A 286 -12.63 -16.51 -22.00
C LYS A 286 -12.64 -15.03 -22.33
N GLN A 287 -11.55 -14.35 -22.01
CA GLN A 287 -11.38 -12.93 -22.28
C GLN A 287 -9.93 -12.66 -22.70
N MET A 288 -9.75 -11.85 -23.74
CA MET A 288 -8.46 -11.28 -24.11
C MET A 288 -8.37 -9.84 -23.61
N LEU A 289 -7.24 -9.49 -22.99
CA LEU A 289 -6.94 -8.10 -22.64
C LEU A 289 -6.29 -7.42 -23.86
N THR A 290 -6.91 -6.36 -24.36
CA THR A 290 -6.51 -5.69 -25.60
C THR A 290 -5.65 -4.45 -25.38
N THR A 291 -5.79 -3.79 -24.22
CA THR A 291 -5.02 -2.58 -23.92
C THR A 291 -3.64 -2.93 -23.34
N GLN A 292 -2.57 -2.53 -24.03
CA GLN A 292 -1.19 -2.72 -23.60
C GLN A 292 -0.59 -1.42 -23.03
N TYR A 293 0.22 -1.55 -21.97
CA TYR A 293 0.86 -0.42 -21.28
C TYR A 293 2.40 -0.51 -21.29
N ARG A 294 2.97 -1.45 -22.03
CA ARG A 294 4.41 -1.72 -22.05
C ARG A 294 5.11 -0.91 -23.13
N MET A 295 4.70 -1.07 -24.37
CA MET A 295 5.53 -0.73 -25.54
C MET A 295 5.08 0.58 -26.19
N HIS A 296 6.02 1.29 -26.82
CA HIS A 296 5.70 2.37 -27.74
C HIS A 296 4.80 1.86 -28.90
N PRO A 297 3.84 2.66 -29.41
CA PRO A 297 2.98 2.28 -30.54
C PRO A 297 3.71 1.74 -31.78
N SER A 298 4.91 2.24 -32.09
CA SER A 298 5.71 1.75 -33.22
C SER A 298 6.10 0.28 -33.03
N ILE A 299 6.54 -0.09 -31.83
CA ILE A 299 6.89 -1.47 -31.46
C ILE A 299 5.61 -2.32 -31.46
N MET A 300 4.54 -1.82 -30.83
CA MET A 300 3.24 -2.48 -30.81
C MET A 300 2.75 -2.80 -32.22
N GLY A 301 2.93 -1.90 -33.19
CA GLY A 301 2.55 -2.12 -34.58
C GLY A 301 3.20 -3.37 -35.20
N ALA A 302 4.47 -3.66 -34.86
CA ALA A 302 5.15 -4.87 -35.33
C ALA A 302 4.62 -6.14 -34.63
N ILE A 303 4.19 -6.03 -33.38
CA ILE A 303 3.67 -7.12 -32.56
C ILE A 303 2.19 -7.42 -32.83
N ASN A 304 1.40 -6.42 -33.19
CA ASN A 304 -0.07 -6.52 -33.19
C ASN A 304 -0.60 -7.60 -34.15
N GLN A 305 0.18 -7.97 -35.17
CA GLN A 305 -0.13 -9.09 -36.06
C GLN A 305 -0.27 -10.44 -35.35
N PHE A 306 0.45 -10.65 -34.23
CA PHE A 306 0.37 -11.88 -33.44
C PHE A 306 -0.95 -12.00 -32.68
N TYR A 307 -1.67 -10.88 -32.56
CA TYR A 307 -2.90 -10.67 -31.80
C TYR A 307 -4.04 -10.18 -32.70
N ASP A 308 -3.99 -10.51 -34.00
CA ASP A 308 -5.02 -10.23 -34.99
C ASP A 308 -5.40 -8.73 -35.09
N GLY A 309 -4.45 -7.84 -34.76
CA GLY A 309 -4.64 -6.39 -34.80
C GLY A 309 -5.41 -5.81 -33.62
N GLN A 310 -5.70 -6.60 -32.58
CA GLN A 310 -6.60 -6.21 -31.48
C GLN A 310 -5.92 -5.40 -30.36
N LEU A 311 -4.59 -5.26 -30.37
CA LEU A 311 -3.90 -4.50 -29.32
C LEU A 311 -4.05 -2.98 -29.50
N GLU A 312 -4.35 -2.30 -28.39
CA GLU A 312 -4.47 -0.85 -28.31
C GLU A 312 -3.45 -0.29 -27.30
N CYS A 313 -2.91 0.89 -27.58
CA CYS A 313 -1.97 1.55 -26.67
C CYS A 313 -2.72 2.27 -25.55
N GLY A 314 -2.50 1.84 -24.30
CA GLY A 314 -3.02 2.50 -23.10
C GLY A 314 -2.10 3.59 -22.53
N ILE A 315 -0.93 3.80 -23.12
CA ILE A 315 0.04 4.82 -22.66
C ILE A 315 -0.41 6.19 -23.18
N THR A 316 -0.77 7.08 -22.27
CA THR A 316 -1.03 8.50 -22.60
C THR A 316 0.29 9.20 -22.93
N ASP A 317 0.37 9.88 -24.08
CA ASP A 317 1.60 10.54 -24.57
C ASP A 317 2.81 9.56 -24.66
N PRO A 318 2.74 8.57 -25.56
CA PRO A 318 3.74 7.53 -25.66
C PRO A 318 5.11 8.07 -26.08
N ASP A 319 5.18 9.09 -26.95
CA ASP A 319 6.44 9.66 -27.42
C ASP A 319 7.27 10.21 -26.24
N SER A 320 6.62 10.89 -25.28
CA SER A 320 7.31 11.36 -24.07
C SER A 320 7.57 10.24 -23.08
N LYS A 321 6.60 9.35 -22.81
CA LYS A 321 6.71 8.31 -21.77
C LYS A 321 7.61 7.14 -22.16
N ARG A 322 7.94 7.01 -23.44
CA ARG A 322 8.85 6.00 -23.99
C ARG A 322 10.05 6.61 -24.71
N ALA A 323 10.34 7.89 -24.46
CA ALA A 323 11.53 8.54 -24.96
C ALA A 323 12.79 7.82 -24.46
N HIS A 324 13.55 7.22 -25.38
CA HIS A 324 14.72 6.43 -25.01
C HIS A 324 15.92 7.30 -24.64
N HIS A 325 16.02 8.51 -25.21
CA HIS A 325 17.13 9.46 -25.04
C HIS A 325 18.52 8.89 -25.38
N LEU A 326 18.57 8.09 -26.43
CA LEU A 326 19.79 7.46 -26.97
C LEU A 326 20.13 7.95 -28.37
N SER A 327 19.67 9.16 -28.69
CA SER A 327 19.84 9.76 -30.01
C SER A 327 21.31 10.02 -30.31
N GLY A 328 21.72 9.71 -31.53
CA GLY A 328 23.06 9.91 -32.04
C GLY A 328 23.06 9.87 -33.57
N LYS A 329 24.15 9.39 -34.18
CA LYS A 329 24.28 9.34 -35.63
C LYS A 329 23.31 8.35 -36.29
N ILE A 330 23.08 7.20 -35.65
CA ILE A 330 22.32 6.08 -36.21
C ILE A 330 20.90 6.05 -35.63
N ILE A 331 20.78 6.17 -34.31
CA ILE A 331 19.49 6.15 -33.60
C ILE A 331 19.00 7.61 -33.49
N GLN A 332 17.80 7.92 -33.99
CA GLN A 332 17.18 9.23 -33.88
C GLN A 332 16.16 9.25 -32.72
N PRO A 333 15.79 10.43 -32.17
CA PRO A 333 14.89 10.51 -31.01
C PRO A 333 13.49 9.90 -31.19
N ASP A 334 13.00 9.86 -32.43
CA ASP A 334 11.69 9.32 -32.83
C ASP A 334 11.75 7.83 -33.22
N HIS A 335 12.95 7.25 -33.23
CA HIS A 335 13.12 5.83 -33.50
C HIS A 335 12.77 5.01 -32.26
N HIS A 336 11.64 4.31 -32.31
CA HIS A 336 11.25 3.30 -31.32
C HIS A 336 11.31 1.87 -31.85
N LEU A 337 11.41 1.70 -33.17
CA LEU A 337 11.49 0.40 -33.84
C LEU A 337 12.49 0.51 -34.99
N LEU A 338 13.58 -0.27 -34.90
CA LEU A 338 14.64 -0.31 -35.89
C LEU A 338 14.86 -1.74 -36.41
N TRP A 339 15.19 -1.84 -37.69
CA TRP A 339 15.80 -3.02 -38.28
C TRP A 339 17.10 -2.61 -38.97
N VAL A 340 18.22 -3.06 -38.40
CA VAL A 340 19.55 -2.92 -39.00
C VAL A 340 19.79 -4.08 -39.94
N GLU A 341 19.63 -3.81 -41.23
CA GLU A 341 19.71 -4.77 -42.33
C GLU A 341 21.15 -5.16 -42.61
N THR A 342 21.45 -6.46 -42.51
CA THR A 342 22.71 -7.01 -43.01
C THR A 342 22.55 -7.57 -44.43
N PRO A 343 23.46 -7.29 -45.37
CA PRO A 343 23.42 -7.86 -46.71
C PRO A 343 23.48 -9.39 -46.72
N ASN A 344 22.84 -10.03 -47.70
CA ASN A 344 23.01 -11.46 -47.95
C ASN A 344 24.29 -11.74 -48.76
N GLU A 345 25.43 -11.43 -48.16
CA GLU A 345 26.77 -11.56 -48.75
C GLU A 345 27.65 -12.45 -47.87
N ILE A 346 28.72 -13.03 -48.44
CA ILE A 346 29.58 -14.03 -47.77
C ILE A 346 30.13 -13.50 -46.43
N GLU A 347 30.52 -12.22 -46.37
CA GLU A 347 31.09 -11.59 -45.18
C GLU A 347 30.10 -11.46 -44.01
N TYR A 348 28.80 -11.51 -44.30
CA TYR A 348 27.72 -11.38 -43.34
C TYR A 348 27.05 -12.73 -43.01
N GLN A 349 27.58 -13.84 -43.54
CA GLN A 349 27.00 -15.17 -43.31
C GLN A 349 27.24 -15.67 -41.88
N GLU A 350 26.33 -16.52 -41.41
CA GLU A 350 26.51 -17.16 -40.10
C GLU A 350 27.68 -18.15 -40.10
N GLN A 351 28.32 -18.27 -38.95
CA GLN A 351 29.37 -19.24 -38.66
C GLN A 351 28.86 -20.28 -37.66
N GLN A 352 29.29 -21.54 -37.81
CA GLN A 352 28.88 -22.63 -36.93
C GLN A 352 29.92 -22.88 -35.84
N GLU A 353 29.47 -23.03 -34.59
CA GLU A 353 30.28 -23.40 -33.43
C GLU A 353 29.60 -24.55 -32.68
N GLY A 354 30.12 -25.76 -32.86
CA GLY A 354 29.46 -26.99 -32.39
C GLY A 354 28.09 -27.18 -33.06
N THR A 355 27.03 -27.26 -32.25
CA THR A 355 25.63 -27.38 -32.68
C THR A 355 24.90 -26.03 -32.79
N SER A 356 25.58 -24.92 -32.51
CA SER A 356 25.00 -23.56 -32.51
C SER A 356 25.62 -22.70 -33.63
N PHE A 357 25.02 -21.54 -33.87
CA PHE A 357 25.50 -20.54 -34.84
C PHE A 357 25.77 -19.19 -34.18
N TYR A 358 26.63 -18.41 -34.82
CA TYR A 358 26.90 -17.01 -34.48
C TYR A 358 27.15 -16.19 -35.74
N ASN A 359 27.01 -14.88 -35.66
CA ASN A 359 27.26 -13.95 -36.76
C ASN A 359 28.11 -12.79 -36.25
N GLN A 360 29.36 -12.72 -36.72
CA GLN A 360 30.33 -11.73 -36.27
C GLN A 360 29.90 -10.30 -36.62
N GLN A 361 29.34 -10.09 -37.81
CA GLN A 361 28.90 -8.77 -38.25
C GLN A 361 27.75 -8.24 -37.38
N GLU A 362 26.79 -9.10 -37.01
CA GLU A 362 25.72 -8.68 -36.09
C GLU A 362 26.27 -8.29 -34.71
N ILE A 363 27.30 -8.98 -34.20
CA ILE A 363 27.94 -8.64 -32.92
C ILE A 363 28.61 -7.26 -33.02
N ASP A 364 29.35 -7.01 -34.10
CA ASP A 364 30.06 -5.75 -34.33
C ASP A 364 29.09 -4.57 -34.46
N ILE A 365 27.94 -4.78 -35.11
CA ILE A 365 26.85 -3.79 -35.20
C ILE A 365 26.28 -3.48 -33.81
N ILE A 366 25.97 -4.51 -33.01
CA ILE A 366 25.40 -4.33 -31.68
C ILE A 366 26.38 -3.54 -30.79
N GLU A 367 27.67 -3.87 -30.84
CA GLU A 367 28.72 -3.15 -30.11
C GLU A 367 28.77 -1.67 -30.51
N LYS A 368 28.81 -1.35 -31.80
CA LYS A 368 28.83 0.03 -32.28
C LYS A 368 27.61 0.83 -31.82
N LEU A 369 26.43 0.20 -31.79
CA LEU A 369 25.21 0.83 -31.28
C LEU A 369 25.29 1.04 -29.76
N CYS A 370 25.81 0.07 -29.00
CA CYS A 370 26.06 0.25 -27.57
C CYS A 370 27.04 1.39 -27.28
N ILE A 371 28.08 1.57 -28.09
CA ILE A 371 29.03 2.69 -27.96
C ILE A 371 28.28 4.02 -28.10
N GLN A 372 27.44 4.16 -29.13
CA GLN A 372 26.62 5.37 -29.29
C GLN A 372 25.67 5.59 -28.10
N MET A 373 25.02 4.53 -27.62
CA MET A 373 24.10 4.60 -26.48
C MET A 373 24.81 5.03 -25.19
N GLU A 374 26.03 4.53 -24.95
CA GLU A 374 26.86 4.92 -23.81
C GLU A 374 27.19 6.41 -23.87
N GLU A 375 27.64 6.92 -25.03
CA GLU A 375 27.92 8.35 -25.21
C GLU A 375 26.69 9.23 -24.97
N ALA A 376 25.52 8.80 -25.46
CA ALA A 376 24.27 9.54 -25.30
C ALA A 376 23.74 9.52 -23.85
N TRP A 377 23.92 8.41 -23.13
CA TRP A 377 23.36 8.25 -21.77
C TRP A 377 24.31 8.71 -20.65
N LYS A 378 25.61 8.77 -20.90
CA LYS A 378 26.63 9.17 -19.92
C LYS A 378 26.35 10.48 -19.17
N PRO A 379 25.83 11.56 -19.80
CA PRO A 379 25.48 12.79 -19.08
C PRO A 379 24.40 12.58 -18.03
N ARG A 380 23.44 11.67 -18.26
CA ARG A 380 22.33 11.40 -17.34
C ARG A 380 22.78 10.67 -16.09
N VAL A 381 23.65 9.66 -16.26
CA VAL A 381 24.27 8.97 -15.12
C VAL A 381 25.13 9.94 -14.30
N SER A 382 25.85 10.84 -14.97
CA SER A 382 26.61 11.91 -14.30
C SER A 382 25.72 12.86 -13.49
N ASN A 383 24.45 13.02 -13.89
CA ASN A 383 23.43 13.80 -13.19
C ASN A 383 22.65 12.99 -12.14
N GLY A 384 23.04 11.74 -11.86
CA GLY A 384 22.44 10.89 -10.82
C GLY A 384 21.30 9.98 -11.29
N GLU A 385 21.01 9.92 -12.59
CA GLU A 385 20.07 8.92 -13.13
C GLU A 385 20.68 7.50 -13.10
N PRO A 386 19.86 6.43 -12.97
CA PRO A 386 20.36 5.06 -13.05
C PRO A 386 20.92 4.75 -14.45
N LYS A 387 21.70 3.67 -14.52
CA LYS A 387 22.20 3.13 -15.79
C LYS A 387 21.03 2.77 -16.71
N LYS A 388 21.20 2.98 -18.02
CA LYS A 388 20.17 2.58 -18.99
C LYS A 388 20.13 1.07 -19.12
N GLU A 389 18.97 0.48 -18.87
CA GLU A 389 18.82 -0.95 -18.95
C GLU A 389 18.60 -1.43 -20.40
N ILE A 390 19.40 -2.42 -20.82
CA ILE A 390 19.40 -2.96 -22.17
C ILE A 390 19.35 -4.50 -22.10
N ALA A 391 18.54 -5.12 -22.96
CA ALA A 391 18.64 -6.55 -23.25
C ALA A 391 19.29 -6.79 -24.61
N ALA A 392 20.16 -7.80 -24.70
CA ALA A 392 20.56 -8.40 -25.97
C ALA A 392 20.03 -9.83 -26.03
N ILE A 393 19.03 -10.04 -26.89
CA ILE A 393 18.34 -11.31 -27.07
C ILE A 393 18.81 -11.97 -28.37
N THR A 394 19.05 -13.27 -28.32
CA THR A 394 19.36 -14.08 -29.51
C THR A 394 18.71 -15.46 -29.41
N PHE A 395 18.59 -16.14 -30.55
CA PHE A 395 18.07 -17.51 -30.62
C PHE A 395 19.18 -18.57 -30.45
N TYR A 396 20.44 -18.17 -30.36
CA TYR A 396 21.60 -19.08 -30.42
C TYR A 396 22.57 -18.88 -29.25
N GLY A 397 22.95 -19.99 -28.60
CA GLY A 397 23.85 -19.96 -27.45
C GLY A 397 25.28 -19.51 -27.80
N ALA A 398 25.79 -19.83 -28.99
CA ALA A 398 27.11 -19.36 -29.44
C ALA A 398 27.13 -17.84 -29.69
N GLN A 399 26.09 -17.29 -30.33
CA GLN A 399 25.93 -15.84 -30.46
C GLN A 399 25.87 -15.16 -29.09
N LEU A 400 25.10 -15.74 -28.16
CA LEU A 400 24.96 -15.21 -26.81
C LEU A 400 26.32 -15.06 -26.11
N ARG A 401 27.14 -16.12 -26.10
CA ARG A 401 28.47 -16.09 -25.47
C ARG A 401 29.35 -14.99 -26.07
N LYS A 402 29.37 -14.85 -27.40
CA LYS A 402 30.21 -13.86 -28.08
C LYS A 402 29.74 -12.42 -27.85
N ILE A 403 28.42 -12.20 -27.76
CA ILE A 403 27.88 -10.90 -27.36
C ILE A 403 28.29 -10.59 -25.92
N ASP A 404 28.19 -11.57 -25.01
CA ASP A 404 28.57 -11.41 -23.60
C ASP A 404 30.07 -11.10 -23.45
N GLU A 405 30.92 -11.81 -24.20
CA GLU A 405 32.36 -11.56 -24.28
C GLU A 405 32.68 -10.15 -24.80
N ARG A 406 31.89 -9.63 -25.77
CA ARG A 406 32.11 -8.31 -26.37
C ARG A 406 31.58 -7.17 -25.51
N LEU A 407 30.42 -7.34 -24.89
CA LEU A 407 29.71 -6.27 -24.16
C LEU A 407 30.03 -6.28 -22.67
N GLN A 408 31.32 -6.21 -22.34
CA GLN A 408 31.78 -6.22 -20.95
C GLN A 408 31.28 -4.99 -20.17
N PRO A 409 30.78 -5.13 -18.93
CA PRO A 409 30.23 -4.02 -18.14
C PRO A 409 31.20 -2.85 -17.92
N GLU A 410 32.51 -3.10 -17.92
CA GLU A 410 33.56 -2.09 -17.74
C GLU A 410 33.68 -1.16 -18.94
N LEU A 411 33.31 -1.63 -20.15
CA LEU A 411 33.32 -0.84 -21.38
C LEU A 411 32.11 0.09 -21.48
N PHE A 412 31.02 -0.24 -20.79
CA PHE A 412 29.74 0.46 -20.85
C PHE A 412 29.24 0.85 -19.45
N PRO A 413 29.96 1.74 -18.72
CA PRO A 413 29.65 2.06 -17.33
C PRO A 413 28.29 2.73 -17.14
N SER A 414 27.72 3.37 -18.17
CA SER A 414 26.41 4.03 -18.12
C SER A 414 25.26 3.10 -18.54
N LEU A 415 25.56 1.91 -19.06
CA LEU A 415 24.58 0.93 -19.49
C LEU A 415 24.55 -0.28 -18.53
N GLN A 416 23.37 -0.87 -18.36
CA GLN A 416 23.19 -2.16 -17.70
C GLN A 416 22.70 -3.16 -18.74
N ILE A 417 23.65 -3.86 -19.33
CA ILE A 417 23.39 -4.80 -20.43
C ILE A 417 23.17 -6.20 -19.83
N ARG A 418 22.05 -6.83 -20.21
CA ARG A 418 21.78 -8.23 -19.89
C ARG A 418 21.62 -9.02 -21.19
N THR A 419 22.41 -10.07 -21.32
CA THR A 419 22.36 -10.97 -22.48
C THR A 419 21.53 -12.21 -22.15
N GLY A 420 20.89 -12.82 -23.15
CA GLY A 420 20.25 -14.13 -22.97
C GLY A 420 19.48 -14.63 -24.18
N THR A 421 19.03 -15.88 -24.10
CA THR A 421 18.16 -16.45 -25.13
C THR A 421 16.72 -15.99 -24.95
N VAL A 422 15.92 -16.05 -26.02
CA VAL A 422 14.48 -15.72 -25.99
C VAL A 422 13.77 -16.41 -24.81
N ASP A 423 14.07 -17.69 -24.59
CA ASP A 423 13.42 -18.51 -23.58
C ASP A 423 13.74 -18.07 -22.14
N ARG A 424 14.93 -17.49 -21.92
CA ARG A 424 15.33 -16.92 -20.62
C ARG A 424 14.72 -15.55 -20.34
N PHE A 425 14.24 -14.85 -21.38
CA PHE A 425 13.70 -13.50 -21.27
C PHE A 425 12.17 -13.45 -21.13
N GLN A 426 11.48 -14.60 -21.06
CA GLN A 426 10.04 -14.58 -20.86
C GLN A 426 9.66 -14.06 -19.46
N GLY A 427 8.68 -13.17 -19.41
CA GLY A 427 8.26 -12.47 -18.19
C GLY A 427 9.18 -11.31 -17.79
N MET A 428 10.30 -11.12 -18.49
CA MET A 428 11.15 -9.97 -18.35
C MET A 428 10.80 -8.89 -19.38
N GLU A 429 11.10 -7.65 -19.08
CA GLU A 429 11.00 -6.51 -20.00
C GLU A 429 12.19 -5.58 -19.77
N ARG A 430 12.57 -4.81 -20.79
CA ARG A 430 13.63 -3.80 -20.70
C ARG A 430 13.26 -2.56 -21.51
N PRO A 431 13.75 -1.37 -21.10
CA PRO A 431 13.67 -0.14 -21.88
C PRO A 431 14.11 -0.36 -23.33
N VAL A 432 15.29 -0.93 -23.53
CA VAL A 432 15.86 -1.18 -24.86
C VAL A 432 16.14 -2.67 -25.05
N VAL A 433 15.81 -3.19 -26.24
CA VAL A 433 16.08 -4.59 -26.59
C VAL A 433 16.72 -4.66 -27.97
N PHE A 434 17.87 -5.31 -28.04
CA PHE A 434 18.44 -5.84 -29.27
C PHE A 434 17.93 -7.26 -29.50
N VAL A 435 17.55 -7.58 -30.73
CA VAL A 435 17.29 -8.96 -31.17
C VAL A 435 18.23 -9.29 -32.32
N SER A 436 19.20 -10.17 -32.06
CA SER A 436 20.13 -10.70 -33.06
C SER A 436 19.53 -11.93 -33.73
N MET A 437 19.30 -11.82 -35.04
CA MET A 437 18.64 -12.86 -35.83
C MET A 437 19.60 -13.98 -36.27
N VAL A 438 20.90 -13.69 -36.33
CA VAL A 438 22.05 -14.56 -36.61
C VAL A 438 22.08 -15.15 -38.02
N ARG A 439 20.96 -15.72 -38.48
CA ARG A 439 20.87 -16.49 -39.71
C ARG A 439 21.00 -15.59 -40.93
N ASN A 440 22.00 -15.90 -41.74
CA ASN A 440 22.27 -15.35 -43.05
C ASN A 440 23.01 -16.43 -43.88
N ASN A 441 22.28 -17.12 -44.76
CA ASN A 441 22.82 -18.24 -45.52
C ASN A 441 22.13 -18.45 -46.86
N ASN A 442 22.85 -19.14 -47.75
CA ASN A 442 22.36 -19.51 -49.08
C ASN A 442 21.35 -20.67 -49.08
N ARG A 443 21.06 -21.27 -47.92
CA ARG A 443 20.11 -22.40 -47.77
C ARG A 443 18.67 -21.92 -47.55
N ASN A 444 18.45 -20.60 -47.44
CA ASN A 444 17.17 -20.01 -47.06
C ASN A 444 16.65 -20.54 -45.71
N ASP A 445 17.55 -20.89 -44.78
CA ASP A 445 17.18 -21.43 -43.48
C ASP A 445 17.27 -20.39 -42.36
N VAL A 446 16.09 -20.00 -41.85
CA VAL A 446 15.94 -19.05 -40.74
C VAL A 446 15.94 -19.72 -39.34
N GLY A 447 16.17 -21.04 -39.29
CA GLY A 447 16.41 -21.78 -38.04
C GLY A 447 15.33 -21.63 -36.97
N PHE A 448 15.72 -21.26 -35.74
CA PHE A 448 14.80 -21.17 -34.59
C PHE A 448 13.79 -20.03 -34.69
N ALA A 449 14.06 -19.04 -35.56
CA ALA A 449 13.21 -17.89 -35.79
C ALA A 449 12.05 -18.19 -36.77
N LYS A 450 11.79 -19.47 -37.09
CA LYS A 450 10.58 -19.91 -37.82
C LYS A 450 9.31 -19.89 -36.95
N LYS A 451 9.45 -20.01 -35.63
CA LYS A 451 8.32 -20.10 -34.69
C LYS A 451 7.81 -18.70 -34.32
N PRO A 452 6.58 -18.31 -34.72
CA PRO A 452 6.02 -16.98 -34.42
C PRO A 452 6.04 -16.63 -32.93
N GLU A 453 5.82 -17.63 -32.07
CA GLU A 453 5.79 -17.47 -30.61
C GLU A 453 7.12 -16.94 -30.07
N ARG A 454 8.25 -17.42 -30.61
CA ARG A 454 9.59 -16.98 -30.20
C ARG A 454 9.87 -15.55 -30.68
N VAL A 455 9.41 -15.20 -31.87
CA VAL A 455 9.55 -13.84 -32.42
C VAL A 455 8.71 -12.86 -31.61
N ASN A 456 7.44 -13.20 -31.36
CA ASN A 456 6.53 -12.41 -30.53
C ASN A 456 7.15 -12.15 -29.16
N VAL A 457 7.62 -13.20 -28.47
CA VAL A 457 8.28 -13.05 -27.16
C VAL A 457 9.49 -12.14 -27.24
N ALA A 458 10.43 -12.38 -28.15
CA ALA A 458 11.66 -11.60 -28.26
C ALA A 458 11.39 -10.11 -28.51
N PHE A 459 10.46 -9.81 -29.42
CA PHE A 459 10.20 -8.45 -29.87
C PHE A 459 9.33 -7.68 -28.86
N SER A 460 8.45 -8.37 -28.14
CA SER A 460 7.54 -7.77 -27.15
C SER A 460 8.19 -7.43 -25.81
N ARG A 461 9.53 -7.59 -25.69
CA ARG A 461 10.27 -7.27 -24.45
C ARG A 461 10.68 -5.81 -24.34
N ALA A 462 10.71 -5.09 -25.47
CA ALA A 462 11.11 -3.69 -25.51
C ALA A 462 10.00 -2.77 -25.03
N GLN A 463 10.30 -1.85 -24.11
CA GLN A 463 9.36 -0.79 -23.73
C GLN A 463 9.50 0.43 -24.64
N GLU A 464 10.73 0.91 -24.82
CA GLU A 464 11.05 2.18 -25.46
C GLU A 464 11.63 1.99 -26.87
N LEU A 465 12.58 1.07 -27.04
CA LEU A 465 13.29 0.89 -28.32
C LEU A 465 13.57 -0.59 -28.60
N LEU A 466 13.05 -1.09 -29.72
CA LEU A 466 13.37 -2.40 -30.28
C LEU A 466 14.33 -2.24 -31.47
N ILE A 467 15.48 -2.94 -31.44
CA ILE A 467 16.46 -2.97 -32.52
C ILE A 467 16.65 -4.40 -32.99
N ILE A 468 16.19 -4.70 -34.20
CA ILE A 468 16.38 -5.99 -34.86
C ILE A 468 17.66 -5.90 -35.67
N VAL A 469 18.56 -6.88 -35.55
CA VAL A 469 19.81 -6.93 -36.32
C VAL A 469 19.85 -8.25 -37.10
N GLY A 470 19.97 -8.16 -38.42
CA GLY A 470 20.09 -9.33 -39.29
C GLY A 470 19.53 -9.13 -40.70
N CYS A 471 19.61 -10.18 -41.52
CA CYS A 471 19.34 -10.14 -42.96
C CYS A 471 17.84 -10.25 -43.28
N GLN A 472 17.11 -9.13 -43.31
CA GLN A 472 15.67 -9.05 -43.61
C GLN A 472 15.32 -9.82 -44.88
N ASN A 473 16.12 -9.71 -45.94
CA ASN A 473 15.88 -10.44 -47.19
C ASN A 473 15.75 -11.97 -47.00
N LEU A 474 16.58 -12.58 -46.13
CA LEU A 474 16.46 -14.01 -45.82
C LEU A 474 15.12 -14.33 -45.16
N PHE A 475 14.69 -13.48 -44.22
CA PHE A 475 13.49 -13.68 -43.42
C PHE A 475 12.19 -13.38 -44.18
N THR A 476 12.16 -12.33 -45.01
CA THR A 476 10.97 -11.94 -45.78
C THR A 476 10.71 -12.84 -46.98
N ASN A 477 11.76 -13.42 -47.57
CA ASN A 477 11.63 -14.32 -48.74
C ASN A 477 11.21 -15.75 -48.37
N GLN A 478 10.96 -16.03 -47.10
CA GLN A 478 10.41 -17.33 -46.69
C GLN A 478 9.01 -17.53 -47.27
N SER A 479 8.64 -18.78 -47.55
CA SER A 479 7.29 -19.09 -48.04
C SER A 479 6.27 -19.17 -46.88
N GLY A 480 5.01 -18.87 -47.18
CA GLY A 480 3.89 -19.04 -46.25
C GLY A 480 3.91 -18.07 -45.06
N THR A 481 3.47 -18.55 -43.90
CA THR A 481 3.24 -17.73 -42.70
C THR A 481 4.51 -17.03 -42.21
N VAL A 482 5.67 -17.68 -42.31
CA VAL A 482 6.94 -17.12 -41.82
C VAL A 482 7.35 -15.89 -42.62
N GLY A 483 7.31 -15.94 -43.94
CA GLY A 483 7.67 -14.79 -44.77
C GLY A 483 6.66 -13.66 -44.65
N ASN A 484 5.37 -13.98 -44.56
CA ASN A 484 4.33 -12.98 -44.33
C ASN A 484 4.55 -12.23 -43.00
N MET A 485 4.86 -12.96 -41.93
CA MET A 485 5.15 -12.39 -40.62
C MET A 485 6.30 -11.38 -40.67
N TYR A 486 7.46 -11.78 -41.21
CA TYR A 486 8.61 -10.88 -41.32
C TYR A 486 8.38 -9.74 -42.30
N SER A 487 7.63 -9.96 -43.38
CA SER A 487 7.26 -8.90 -44.33
C SER A 487 6.39 -7.83 -43.68
N GLN A 488 5.44 -8.23 -42.83
CA GLN A 488 4.63 -7.29 -42.06
C GLN A 488 5.50 -6.48 -41.07
N ILE A 489 6.40 -7.14 -40.35
CA ILE A 489 7.36 -6.46 -39.45
C ILE A 489 8.18 -5.44 -40.24
N ALA A 490 8.79 -5.86 -41.35
CA ALA A 490 9.61 -5.01 -42.20
C ALA A 490 8.83 -3.80 -42.75
N ASN A 491 7.55 -3.99 -43.11
CA ASN A 491 6.69 -2.89 -43.54
C ASN A 491 6.44 -1.89 -42.41
N VAL A 492 6.17 -2.36 -41.19
CA VAL A 492 5.98 -1.47 -40.02
C VAL A 492 7.28 -0.71 -39.72
N VAL A 493 8.44 -1.37 -39.76
CA VAL A 493 9.75 -0.71 -39.58
C VAL A 493 9.93 0.40 -40.62
N ARG A 494 9.70 0.10 -41.91
CA ARG A 494 9.83 1.08 -43.00
C ARG A 494 8.88 2.26 -42.85
N ASN A 495 7.64 2.02 -42.44
CA ASN A 495 6.65 3.08 -42.23
C ASN A 495 7.06 4.04 -41.10
N HIS A 496 7.85 3.59 -40.14
CA HIS A 496 8.41 4.42 -39.06
C HIS A 496 9.84 4.90 -39.34
N GLY A 497 10.33 4.79 -40.58
CA GLY A 497 11.68 5.24 -40.95
C GLY A 497 12.82 4.44 -40.33
N GLY A 498 12.55 3.28 -39.73
CA GLY A 498 13.50 2.55 -38.91
C GLY A 498 14.39 1.54 -39.64
N LEU A 499 14.38 1.51 -40.98
CA LEU A 499 15.22 0.59 -41.75
C LEU A 499 16.61 1.21 -41.97
N ILE A 500 17.64 0.57 -41.42
CA ILE A 500 19.02 1.06 -41.44
C ILE A 500 19.90 0.04 -42.14
N ASP A 501 20.63 0.45 -43.18
CA ASP A 501 21.64 -0.40 -43.82
C ASP A 501 22.88 -0.51 -42.93
N SER A 502 23.32 -1.74 -42.60
CA SER A 502 24.47 -1.97 -41.73
C SER A 502 25.77 -1.36 -42.26
N ARG A 503 25.89 -1.14 -43.58
CA ARG A 503 27.09 -0.53 -44.19
C ARG A 503 27.27 0.94 -43.81
N ASN A 504 26.22 1.57 -43.27
CA ASN A 504 26.27 2.95 -42.78
C ASN A 504 26.68 3.06 -41.29
N ILE A 505 26.92 1.92 -40.63
CA ILE A 505 27.31 1.78 -39.21
C ILE A 505 28.77 1.32 -39.15
#